data_AF-A0A226EYZ2-F1
#
_entry.id   AF-A0A226EYZ2-F1
#
_cell.length_a   1.000
_cell.length_b   1.000
_cell.length_c   1.000
_cell.angle_alpha   90.00
_cell.angle_beta   90.00
_cell.angle_gamma   90.00
#
_symmetry.space_group_name_H-M   'P 1'
#
loop_
_entity.id
_entity.type
_entity.pdbx_description
1 polymer ?
#
loop_
_entity_poly.entity_id
_entity_poly.type
_entity_poly.pdbx_seq_one_letter_code
_entity_poly.pdbx_strand_id
1 'polypeptide(L)'
;MKFHKFIHAFVNLVLWMLLIIFVFPVLAVFFIWKWTVILVAKLFYNDLHCTEPNDTYFAIDDSQGIPIVNAAQIWRINGKVQINEFRKHFYKCFLSDDESRRRYRNFYCYLVKFGGYVFKKSVQEIDLEKHILERRLEPGIELESWITKWFVEDPFLPNAPLWQIVILQLPVTSQNEKCETIFLYKNHHCLADGYGFIHLVDTLTGSSSPYLVKDEDDSFSDKLKDAFLFPLTLAEYYLGVSRTTDMFYPIKNPDSRWFLGLASMDLKSLKEIRRKTNTHFITVMMSLTIGALRRLITEKRSAEDIPTSIYTANSLPWPGHPRTTLVNHWSGGVFNIPFRTADPLERLRGADQFFKHFHDIHMHKMVRRLIIPVTWIIPSFLMRLGHSMDLYYFRYSNTFASLMLSEKTHYLLGHKIENMYLPLGLTKSVPTCVMFGVSTSHADKVDLSIMANSEIVSSQTDVDRLTKVYFPMEIESLQKRLQESNNNEFVIDFK
;
A
#
# COMPACT_ATOMS: atom_id res chain seq x y z
N MET A 1 10.65 -34.33 21.16
CA MET A 1 11.19 -33.16 20.42
C MET A 1 12.06 -33.52 19.21
N LYS A 2 13.00 -34.48 19.27
CA LYS A 2 13.90 -34.81 18.13
C LYS A 2 13.16 -35.39 16.89
N PHE A 3 12.15 -36.25 17.09
CA PHE A 3 11.40 -36.88 16.00
C PHE A 3 10.60 -35.89 15.14
N HIS A 4 9.96 -34.88 15.75
CA HIS A 4 9.21 -33.86 15.03
C HIS A 4 10.10 -33.00 14.12
N LYS A 5 11.29 -32.60 14.62
CA LYS A 5 12.29 -31.89 13.80
C LYS A 5 12.77 -32.73 12.62
N PHE A 6 12.93 -34.04 12.82
CA PHE A 6 13.30 -34.97 11.74
C PHE A 6 12.21 -35.04 10.66
N ILE A 7 10.93 -35.17 11.06
CA ILE A 7 9.80 -35.17 10.11
C ILE A 7 9.75 -33.85 9.32
N HIS A 8 9.88 -32.70 9.99
CA HIS A 8 9.87 -31.39 9.31
C HIS A 8 11.01 -31.28 8.29
N ALA A 9 12.22 -31.70 8.65
CA ALA A 9 13.35 -31.73 7.73
C ALA A 9 13.10 -32.66 6.52
N PHE A 10 12.55 -33.85 6.76
CA PHE A 10 12.21 -34.80 5.70
C PHE A 10 11.14 -34.24 4.75
N VAL A 11 10.03 -33.71 5.27
CA VAL A 11 8.97 -33.09 4.46
C VAL A 11 9.53 -31.93 3.64
N ASN A 12 10.36 -31.08 4.26
CA ASN A 12 10.98 -29.96 3.57
C ASN A 12 11.91 -30.42 2.42
N LEU A 13 12.68 -31.49 2.61
CA LEU A 13 13.49 -32.08 1.54
C LEU A 13 12.62 -32.60 0.38
N VAL A 14 11.50 -33.25 0.68
CA VAL A 14 10.54 -33.70 -0.35
C VAL A 14 9.98 -32.51 -1.13
N LEU A 15 9.56 -31.44 -0.45
CA LEU A 15 9.06 -30.23 -1.09
C LEU A 15 10.14 -29.58 -1.99
N TRP A 16 11.39 -29.56 -1.55
CA TRP A 16 12.52 -29.10 -2.36
C TRP A 16 12.71 -29.93 -3.63
N MET A 17 12.67 -31.26 -3.52
CA MET A 17 12.77 -32.13 -4.70
C MET A 17 11.66 -31.84 -5.71
N LEU A 18 10.42 -31.62 -5.25
CA LEU A 18 9.30 -31.25 -6.12
C LEU A 18 9.54 -29.89 -6.80
N LEU A 19 10.01 -28.88 -6.07
CA LEU A 19 10.32 -27.57 -6.65
C LEU A 19 11.44 -27.65 -7.69
N ILE A 20 12.50 -28.42 -7.43
CA ILE A 20 13.63 -28.60 -8.34
C ILE A 20 13.20 -29.33 -9.62
N ILE A 21 12.34 -30.34 -9.52
CA ILE A 21 11.91 -31.14 -10.67
C ILE A 21 10.88 -30.37 -11.53
N PHE A 22 9.91 -29.69 -10.90
CA PHE A 22 8.76 -29.14 -11.62
C PHE A 22 8.81 -27.62 -11.83
N VAL A 23 9.33 -26.87 -10.86
CA VAL A 23 9.27 -25.39 -10.89
C VAL A 23 10.55 -24.79 -11.46
N PHE A 24 11.72 -25.29 -11.04
CA PHE A 24 13.01 -24.72 -11.41
C PHE A 24 13.31 -24.76 -12.92
N PRO A 25 12.95 -25.81 -13.69
CA PRO A 25 13.18 -25.81 -15.13
C PRO A 25 12.38 -24.70 -15.83
N VAL A 26 11.14 -24.46 -15.40
CA VAL A 26 10.29 -23.38 -15.94
C VAL A 26 10.88 -22.02 -15.59
N LEU A 27 11.27 -21.82 -14.32
CA LEU A 27 11.93 -20.57 -13.91
C LEU A 27 13.26 -20.33 -14.63
N ALA A 28 14.03 -21.39 -14.91
CA ALA A 28 15.28 -21.28 -15.67
C ALA A 28 15.01 -20.80 -17.11
N VAL A 29 13.99 -21.35 -17.78
CA VAL A 29 13.57 -20.87 -19.11
C VAL A 29 13.17 -19.40 -19.07
N PHE A 30 12.37 -18.99 -18.08
CA PHE A 30 11.97 -17.59 -17.91
C PHE A 30 13.14 -16.67 -17.59
N PHE A 31 14.09 -17.12 -16.77
CA PHE A 31 15.31 -16.38 -16.47
C PHE A 31 16.15 -16.15 -17.72
N ILE A 32 16.43 -17.22 -18.48
CA ILE A 32 17.18 -17.14 -19.74
C ILE A 32 16.47 -16.21 -20.74
N TRP A 33 15.14 -16.33 -20.85
CA TRP A 33 14.34 -15.47 -21.73
C TRP A 33 14.41 -14.00 -21.29
N LYS A 34 14.20 -13.69 -20.00
CA LYS A 34 14.31 -12.33 -19.43
C LYS A 34 15.65 -11.70 -19.77
N TRP A 35 16.75 -12.41 -19.51
CA TRP A 35 18.08 -11.89 -19.80
C TRP A 35 18.34 -11.67 -21.28
N THR A 36 17.88 -12.59 -22.13
CA THR A 36 17.93 -12.42 -23.59
C THR A 36 17.21 -11.15 -24.01
N VAL A 37 15.98 -10.92 -23.52
CA VAL A 37 15.20 -9.72 -23.82
C VAL A 37 15.89 -8.44 -23.30
N ILE A 38 16.48 -8.46 -22.10
CA ILE A 38 17.25 -7.32 -21.57
C ILE A 38 18.46 -7.01 -22.47
N LEU A 39 19.21 -8.03 -22.89
CA LEU A 39 20.37 -7.85 -23.76
C LEU A 39 19.96 -7.27 -25.12
N VAL A 40 18.92 -7.83 -25.74
CA VAL A 40 18.36 -7.30 -26.99
C VAL A 40 17.88 -5.85 -26.80
N ALA A 41 17.15 -5.56 -25.73
CA ALA A 41 16.67 -4.20 -25.44
C ALA A 41 17.84 -3.20 -25.35
N LYS A 42 18.92 -3.54 -24.64
CA LYS A 42 20.11 -2.69 -24.52
C LYS A 42 20.85 -2.50 -25.84
N LEU A 43 20.82 -3.48 -26.74
CA LEU A 43 21.48 -3.38 -28.05
C LEU A 43 20.72 -2.47 -29.02
N PHE A 44 19.39 -2.48 -28.96
CA PHE A 44 18.54 -1.75 -29.91
C PHE A 44 17.98 -0.43 -29.36
N TYR A 45 17.95 -0.24 -28.04
CA TYR A 45 17.33 0.92 -27.39
C TYR A 45 18.17 1.43 -26.21
N ASN A 46 18.78 2.59 -26.38
CA ASN A 46 19.61 3.23 -25.34
C ASN A 46 18.80 3.87 -24.21
N ASP A 47 17.50 4.08 -24.42
CA ASP A 47 16.58 4.76 -23.49
C ASP A 47 15.68 3.79 -22.70
N LEU A 48 15.83 2.47 -22.91
CA LEU A 48 15.12 1.45 -22.14
C LEU A 48 15.94 0.99 -20.94
N HIS A 49 15.32 1.08 -19.78
CA HIS A 49 15.83 0.59 -18.51
C HIS A 49 14.98 -0.59 -18.04
N CYS A 50 15.63 -1.71 -17.71
CA CYS A 50 14.92 -2.82 -17.10
C CYS A 50 14.31 -2.37 -15.77
N THR A 51 13.05 -2.71 -15.52
CA THR A 51 12.41 -2.53 -14.22
C THR A 51 13.13 -3.35 -13.15
N GLU A 52 13.15 -2.85 -11.93
CA GLU A 52 13.58 -3.63 -10.76
C GLU A 52 12.48 -4.64 -10.36
N PRO A 53 12.79 -5.68 -9.58
CA PRO A 53 11.79 -6.70 -9.22
C PRO A 53 10.49 -6.14 -8.64
N ASN A 54 10.60 -5.19 -7.72
CA ASN A 54 9.46 -4.58 -7.05
C ASN A 54 8.66 -3.66 -8.00
N ASP A 55 9.33 -3.00 -8.95
CA ASP A 55 8.67 -2.24 -10.02
C ASP A 55 7.79 -3.16 -10.87
N THR A 56 8.34 -4.31 -11.29
CA THR A 56 7.64 -5.26 -12.16
C THR A 56 6.35 -5.78 -11.53
N TYR A 57 6.35 -6.03 -10.22
CA TYR A 57 5.17 -6.51 -9.49
C TYR A 57 3.96 -5.58 -9.65
N PHE A 58 4.19 -4.28 -9.76
CA PHE A 58 3.14 -3.27 -9.93
C PHE A 58 2.99 -2.76 -11.37
N ALA A 59 3.84 -3.22 -12.30
CA ALA A 59 3.90 -2.74 -13.68
C ALA A 59 3.29 -3.75 -14.67
N ILE A 60 2.28 -4.52 -14.26
CA ILE A 60 1.70 -5.62 -15.04
C ILE A 60 0.85 -5.11 -16.24
N ASP A 61 0.56 -3.82 -16.26
CA ASP A 61 -0.49 -3.24 -17.09
C ASP A 61 0.04 -2.51 -18.33
N ASP A 62 -0.89 -2.06 -19.18
CA ASP A 62 -0.57 -1.15 -20.27
C ASP A 62 -0.55 0.28 -19.71
N SER A 63 0.62 0.91 -19.73
CA SER A 63 0.83 2.29 -19.27
C SER A 63 0.08 3.34 -20.07
N GLN A 64 -0.42 3.01 -21.26
CA GLN A 64 -1.18 3.94 -22.10
C GLN A 64 -2.68 3.93 -21.76
N GLY A 65 -3.14 2.99 -20.92
CA GLY A 65 -4.53 2.92 -20.45
C GLY A 65 -4.74 3.54 -19.07
N ILE A 66 -5.94 3.38 -18.53
CA ILE A 66 -6.22 3.70 -17.12
C ILE A 66 -5.29 2.83 -16.25
N PRO A 67 -4.40 3.45 -15.47
CA PRO A 67 -3.47 2.70 -14.65
C PRO A 67 -4.23 1.88 -13.62
N ILE A 68 -3.75 0.68 -13.41
CA ILE A 68 -4.40 -0.33 -12.59
C ILE A 68 -3.87 -0.28 -11.14
N VAL A 69 -2.74 0.42 -10.93
CA VAL A 69 -2.04 0.60 -9.66
C VAL A 69 -1.60 2.06 -9.51
N ASN A 70 -2.50 2.91 -9.04
CA ASN A 70 -2.19 4.30 -8.70
C ASN A 70 -1.99 4.44 -7.20
N ALA A 71 -1.09 5.34 -6.82
CA ALA A 71 -1.02 5.88 -5.48
C ALA A 71 -1.06 7.41 -5.57
N ALA A 72 -1.70 8.05 -4.59
CA ALA A 72 -1.74 9.50 -4.56
C ALA A 72 -1.55 10.07 -3.17
N GLN A 73 -1.05 11.29 -3.09
CA GLN A 73 -1.08 12.14 -1.91
C GLN A 73 -2.10 13.26 -2.08
N ILE A 74 -2.84 13.53 -1.01
CA ILE A 74 -3.79 14.64 -0.92
C ILE A 74 -3.39 15.50 0.26
N TRP A 75 -3.01 16.75 0.03
CA TRP A 75 -2.72 17.69 1.12
C TRP A 75 -3.77 18.79 1.16
N ARG A 76 -4.31 19.05 2.35
CA ARG A 76 -5.19 20.20 2.61
C ARG A 76 -4.34 21.34 3.13
N ILE A 77 -4.25 22.43 2.37
CA ILE A 77 -3.33 23.55 2.64
C ILE A 77 -4.14 24.79 2.99
N ASN A 78 -3.83 25.38 4.15
CA ASN A 78 -4.44 26.63 4.60
C ASN A 78 -3.77 27.84 3.92
N GLY A 79 -4.32 28.23 2.78
CA GLY A 79 -3.84 29.33 1.95
C GLY A 79 -3.94 29.03 0.46
N LYS A 80 -3.60 30.03 -0.36
CA LYS A 80 -3.57 29.91 -1.82
C LYS A 80 -2.16 29.62 -2.31
N VAL A 81 -1.93 28.40 -2.82
CA VAL A 81 -0.66 28.07 -3.48
C VAL A 81 -0.71 28.54 -4.94
N GLN A 82 0.24 29.37 -5.34
CA GLN A 82 0.36 29.84 -6.73
C GLN A 82 1.06 28.80 -7.59
N ILE A 83 0.43 28.41 -8.70
CA ILE A 83 0.94 27.34 -9.58
C ILE A 83 2.37 27.62 -10.11
N ASN A 84 2.67 28.86 -10.48
CA ASN A 84 3.98 29.23 -11.03
C ASN A 84 5.08 29.19 -9.98
N GLU A 85 4.78 29.57 -8.73
CA GLU A 85 5.70 29.46 -7.62
C GLU A 85 5.96 27.99 -7.29
N PHE A 86 4.89 27.18 -7.25
CA PHE A 86 5.00 25.75 -7.02
C PHE A 86 5.82 25.03 -8.10
N ARG A 87 5.60 25.33 -9.40
CA ARG A 87 6.41 24.76 -10.49
C ARG A 87 7.89 25.08 -10.32
N LYS A 88 8.23 26.33 -9.97
CA LYS A 88 9.62 26.73 -9.69
C LYS A 88 10.22 25.99 -8.50
N HIS A 89 9.45 25.86 -7.42
CA HIS A 89 9.87 25.12 -6.22
C HIS A 89 10.09 23.64 -6.52
N PHE A 90 9.13 22.99 -7.20
CA PHE A 90 9.24 21.60 -7.61
C PHE A 90 10.45 21.37 -8.52
N TYR A 91 10.66 22.23 -9.52
CA TYR A 91 11.83 22.18 -10.38
C TYR A 91 13.13 22.27 -9.58
N LYS A 92 13.22 23.24 -8.65
CA LYS A 92 14.39 23.40 -7.77
C LYS A 92 14.65 22.18 -6.88
N CYS A 93 13.59 21.54 -6.38
CA CYS A 93 13.71 20.38 -5.49
C CYS A 93 14.15 19.10 -6.21
N PHE A 94 13.75 18.92 -7.46
CA PHE A 94 13.83 17.60 -8.12
C PHE A 94 14.48 17.60 -9.51
N LEU A 95 14.52 18.73 -10.23
CA LEU A 95 14.82 18.75 -11.66
C LEU A 95 15.86 19.81 -12.07
N SER A 96 16.52 20.48 -11.12
CA SER A 96 17.37 21.66 -11.36
C SER A 96 18.67 21.38 -12.12
N ASP A 97 19.21 20.18 -11.99
CA ASP A 97 20.54 19.82 -12.47
C ASP A 97 20.63 18.32 -12.80
N ASP A 98 21.74 17.93 -13.43
CA ASP A 98 22.01 16.55 -13.84
C ASP A 98 22.09 15.57 -12.67
N GLU A 99 22.54 16.03 -11.50
CA GLU A 99 22.59 15.17 -10.31
C GLU A 99 21.18 14.84 -9.84
N SER A 100 20.32 15.84 -9.75
CA SER A 100 18.90 15.72 -9.44
C SER A 100 18.20 14.82 -10.45
N ARG A 101 18.49 14.98 -11.75
CA ARG A 101 17.96 14.11 -12.80
C ARG A 101 18.36 12.64 -12.60
N ARG A 102 19.61 12.35 -12.23
CA ARG A 102 20.07 10.97 -11.93
C ARG A 102 19.39 10.43 -10.67
N ARG A 103 19.30 11.24 -9.62
CA ARG A 103 18.68 10.89 -8.34
C ARG A 103 17.18 10.61 -8.47
N TYR A 104 16.50 11.37 -9.32
CA TYR A 104 15.06 11.32 -9.53
C TYR A 104 14.69 10.77 -10.91
N ARG A 105 15.46 9.80 -11.42
CA ARG A 105 15.24 9.18 -12.73
C ARG A 105 13.80 8.74 -12.96
N ASN A 106 13.11 8.26 -11.92
CA ASN A 106 11.73 7.78 -12.04
C ASN A 106 10.73 8.90 -12.40
N PHE A 107 11.03 10.19 -12.15
CA PHE A 107 10.21 11.30 -12.66
C PHE A 107 10.31 11.48 -14.18
N TYR A 108 11.30 10.89 -14.82
CA TYR A 108 11.49 10.95 -16.27
C TYR A 108 10.97 9.67 -16.95
N CYS A 109 10.42 8.72 -16.21
CA CYS A 109 10.12 7.40 -16.73
C CYS A 109 8.64 7.19 -17.01
N TYR A 110 8.35 6.54 -18.13
CA TYR A 110 7.10 5.86 -18.41
C TYR A 110 7.34 4.37 -18.69
N LEU A 111 6.29 3.55 -18.72
CA LEU A 111 6.47 2.12 -18.96
C LEU A 111 6.27 1.80 -20.44
N VAL A 112 6.97 0.78 -20.92
CA VAL A 112 6.77 0.18 -22.24
C VAL A 112 6.92 -1.33 -22.14
N LYS A 113 6.24 -2.07 -23.03
CA LYS A 113 6.37 -3.53 -23.11
C LYS A 113 7.33 -3.90 -24.23
N PHE A 114 8.27 -4.80 -23.94
CA PHE A 114 9.24 -5.34 -24.90
C PHE A 114 9.56 -6.79 -24.57
N GLY A 115 9.49 -7.68 -25.56
CA GLY A 115 9.79 -9.12 -25.39
C GLY A 115 8.95 -9.83 -24.31
N GLY A 116 7.73 -9.36 -24.05
CA GLY A 116 6.87 -9.91 -22.99
C GLY A 116 7.15 -9.39 -21.58
N TYR A 117 8.05 -8.41 -21.42
CA TYR A 117 8.39 -7.78 -20.15
C TYR A 117 8.15 -6.28 -20.19
N VAL A 118 8.07 -5.66 -19.01
CA VAL A 118 7.96 -4.21 -18.87
C VAL A 118 9.33 -3.58 -18.64
N PHE A 119 9.55 -2.43 -19.27
CA PHE A 119 10.72 -1.58 -19.15
C PHE A 119 10.30 -0.16 -18.79
N LYS A 120 11.17 0.57 -18.09
CA LYS A 120 11.06 2.01 -17.91
C LYS A 120 11.75 2.69 -19.10
N LYS A 121 11.04 3.55 -19.82
CA LYS A 121 11.57 4.38 -20.89
C LYS A 121 11.68 5.82 -20.42
N SER A 122 12.86 6.41 -20.58
CA SER A 122 13.14 7.77 -20.11
C SER A 122 12.76 8.83 -21.15
N VAL A 123 12.19 9.95 -20.70
CA VAL A 123 12.04 11.16 -21.52
C VAL A 123 13.24 12.09 -21.34
N GLN A 124 13.54 12.87 -22.38
CA GLN A 124 14.67 13.80 -22.34
C GLN A 124 14.38 15.02 -21.47
N GLU A 125 13.16 15.52 -21.48
CA GLU A 125 12.73 16.72 -20.77
C GLU A 125 11.32 16.51 -20.20
N ILE A 126 11.02 17.20 -19.11
CA ILE A 126 9.70 17.19 -18.47
C ILE A 126 9.06 18.54 -18.69
N ASP A 127 7.90 18.53 -19.34
CA ASP A 127 7.05 19.70 -19.47
C ASP A 127 6.21 19.87 -18.19
N LEU A 128 6.67 20.73 -17.28
CA LEU A 128 5.98 20.98 -16.01
C LEU A 128 4.59 21.60 -16.17
N GLU A 129 4.30 22.27 -17.29
CA GLU A 129 2.97 22.84 -17.51
C GLU A 129 1.92 21.78 -17.77
N LYS A 130 2.32 20.67 -18.41
CA LYS A 130 1.47 19.51 -18.67
C LYS A 130 1.31 18.60 -17.45
N HIS A 131 2.33 18.52 -16.60
CA HIS A 131 2.35 17.61 -15.45
C HIS A 131 1.83 18.26 -14.15
N ILE A 132 1.99 19.58 -13.99
CA ILE A 132 1.54 20.31 -12.82
C ILE A 132 0.43 21.27 -13.26
N LEU A 133 -0.82 20.89 -12.95
CA LEU A 133 -2.02 21.55 -13.42
C LEU A 133 -2.65 22.39 -12.31
N GLU A 134 -3.19 23.54 -12.65
CA GLU A 134 -4.12 24.26 -11.78
C GLU A 134 -5.55 23.94 -12.21
N ARG A 135 -6.41 23.67 -11.22
CA ARG A 135 -7.85 23.41 -11.41
C ARG A 135 -8.64 24.13 -10.33
N ARG A 136 -9.93 24.31 -10.58
CA ARG A 136 -10.88 24.83 -9.59
C ARG A 136 -11.98 23.80 -9.39
N LEU A 137 -12.34 23.53 -8.14
CA LEU A 137 -13.48 22.67 -7.86
C LEU A 137 -14.76 23.40 -8.25
N GLU A 138 -15.56 22.78 -9.10
CA GLU A 138 -16.83 23.35 -9.56
C GLU A 138 -17.86 23.36 -8.42
N PRO A 139 -18.72 24.39 -8.33
CA PRO A 139 -19.78 24.44 -7.33
C PRO A 139 -20.70 23.21 -7.43
N GLY A 140 -21.01 22.58 -6.29
CA GLY A 140 -21.90 21.42 -6.20
C GLY A 140 -21.24 20.07 -6.43
N ILE A 141 -19.95 20.02 -6.81
CA ILE A 141 -19.19 18.76 -6.88
C ILE A 141 -18.52 18.52 -5.51
N GLU A 142 -18.75 17.34 -4.94
CA GLU A 142 -18.05 16.89 -3.74
C GLU A 142 -16.56 16.64 -4.01
N LEU A 143 -15.69 17.07 -3.09
CA LEU A 143 -14.24 16.97 -3.25
C LEU A 143 -13.78 15.52 -3.42
N GLU A 144 -14.28 14.62 -2.58
CA GLU A 144 -13.93 13.20 -2.59
C GLU A 144 -14.34 12.52 -3.90
N SER A 145 -15.50 12.89 -4.47
CA SER A 145 -15.97 12.42 -5.79
C SER A 145 -15.06 12.91 -6.92
N TRP A 146 -14.70 14.20 -6.91
CA TRP A 146 -13.77 14.77 -7.88
C TRP A 146 -12.39 14.09 -7.84
N ILE A 147 -11.83 13.91 -6.63
CA ILE A 147 -10.54 13.26 -6.43
C ILE A 147 -10.61 11.80 -6.89
N THR A 148 -11.66 11.08 -6.55
CA THR A 148 -11.81 9.67 -6.92
C THR A 148 -11.84 9.51 -8.44
N LYS A 149 -12.61 10.35 -9.14
CA LYS A 149 -12.63 10.37 -10.60
C LYS A 149 -11.24 10.63 -11.19
N TRP A 150 -10.58 11.70 -10.75
CA TRP A 150 -9.23 12.02 -11.22
C TRP A 150 -8.21 10.92 -10.90
N PHE A 151 -8.35 10.26 -9.76
CA PHE A 151 -7.41 9.25 -9.29
C PHE A 151 -7.58 7.89 -9.98
N VAL A 152 -8.84 7.50 -10.22
CA VAL A 152 -9.20 6.17 -10.72
C VAL A 152 -9.45 6.14 -12.22
N GLU A 153 -10.02 7.21 -12.79
CA GLU A 153 -10.53 7.21 -14.17
C GLU A 153 -9.60 7.97 -15.12
N ASP A 154 -8.95 9.05 -14.67
CA ASP A 154 -8.11 9.84 -15.56
C ASP A 154 -6.78 9.12 -15.87
N PRO A 155 -6.47 8.86 -17.15
CA PRO A 155 -5.19 8.25 -17.53
C PRO A 155 -4.03 9.22 -17.36
N PHE A 156 -2.80 8.68 -17.35
CA PHE A 156 -1.61 9.51 -17.52
C PHE A 156 -1.50 10.03 -18.96
N LEU A 157 -0.68 11.05 -19.16
CA LEU A 157 -0.39 11.57 -20.48
C LEU A 157 0.32 10.49 -21.33
N PRO A 158 -0.13 10.22 -22.57
CA PRO A 158 0.50 9.24 -23.43
C PRO A 158 1.98 9.54 -23.67
N ASN A 159 2.84 8.53 -23.53
CA ASN A 159 4.29 8.64 -23.71
C ASN A 159 4.97 9.72 -22.84
N ALA A 160 4.40 10.02 -21.68
CA ALA A 160 4.96 10.94 -20.71
C ALA A 160 5.16 10.26 -19.35
N PRO A 161 5.98 10.82 -18.46
CA PRO A 161 6.17 10.29 -17.12
C PRO A 161 4.86 9.96 -16.39
N LEU A 162 4.84 8.85 -15.67
CA LEU A 162 3.61 8.33 -15.02
C LEU A 162 3.34 8.98 -13.67
N TRP A 163 3.33 10.31 -13.64
CA TRP A 163 2.94 11.11 -12.48
C TRP A 163 2.27 12.40 -12.91
N GLN A 164 1.46 12.98 -12.02
CA GLN A 164 0.76 14.23 -12.26
C GLN A 164 0.52 14.94 -10.92
N ILE A 165 0.59 16.27 -10.94
CA ILE A 165 0.22 17.13 -9.81
C ILE A 165 -0.97 17.98 -10.22
N VAL A 166 -1.96 18.11 -9.34
CA VAL A 166 -3.02 19.10 -9.45
C VAL A 166 -3.02 20.00 -8.22
N ILE A 167 -2.96 21.30 -8.46
CA ILE A 167 -3.24 22.34 -7.47
C ILE A 167 -4.72 22.71 -7.65
N LEU A 168 -5.57 22.18 -6.78
CA LEU A 168 -7.02 22.34 -6.84
C LEU A 168 -7.47 23.44 -5.88
N GLN A 169 -7.99 24.54 -6.42
CA GLN A 169 -8.52 25.66 -5.66
C GLN A 169 -9.97 25.38 -5.25
N LEU A 170 -10.26 25.44 -3.95
CA LEU A 170 -11.65 25.32 -3.46
C LEU A 170 -12.41 26.65 -3.63
N PRO A 171 -13.72 26.62 -3.91
CA PRO A 171 -14.52 27.83 -3.93
C PRO A 171 -14.56 28.48 -2.54
N VAL A 172 -14.36 29.79 -2.48
CA VAL A 172 -14.60 30.56 -1.25
C VAL A 172 -16.09 30.55 -0.98
N THR A 173 -16.52 29.94 0.13
CA THR A 173 -17.91 29.94 0.57
C THR A 173 -18.09 30.99 1.66
N SER A 174 -19.32 31.47 1.88
CA SER A 174 -19.62 32.41 2.96
C SER A 174 -19.28 31.87 4.36
N GLN A 175 -19.16 30.55 4.50
CA GLN A 175 -18.77 29.87 5.74
C GLN A 175 -17.25 29.68 5.88
N ASN A 176 -16.49 29.80 4.78
CA ASN A 176 -15.04 29.60 4.78
C ASN A 176 -14.37 30.83 4.17
N GLU A 177 -14.15 31.85 5.00
CA GLU A 177 -13.45 33.08 4.61
C GLU A 177 -12.00 32.84 4.18
N LYS A 178 -11.43 31.67 4.51
CA LYS A 178 -10.07 31.30 4.17
C LYS A 178 -10.02 30.60 2.81
N CYS A 179 -9.13 31.07 1.96
CA CYS A 179 -8.79 30.37 0.72
C CYS A 179 -8.04 29.07 1.08
N GLU A 180 -8.59 27.93 0.68
CA GLU A 180 -8.00 26.60 0.87
C GLU A 180 -7.56 26.02 -0.48
N THR A 181 -6.35 25.48 -0.51
CA THR A 181 -5.81 24.75 -1.67
C THR A 181 -5.71 23.27 -1.35
N ILE A 182 -6.12 22.42 -2.28
CA ILE A 182 -5.83 20.98 -2.23
C ILE A 182 -4.68 20.69 -3.18
N PHE A 183 -3.56 20.20 -2.63
CA PHE A 183 -2.47 19.65 -3.41
C PHE A 183 -2.73 18.17 -3.63
N LEU A 184 -2.69 17.74 -4.89
CA LEU A 184 -2.89 16.35 -5.29
C LEU A 184 -1.68 15.89 -6.09
N TYR A 185 -1.02 14.82 -5.66
CA TYR A 185 0.04 14.18 -6.43
C TYR A 185 -0.36 12.73 -6.70
N LYS A 186 -0.51 12.35 -7.96
CA LYS A 186 -0.79 10.97 -8.40
C LYS A 186 0.42 10.43 -9.11
N ASN A 187 0.80 9.19 -8.82
CA ASN A 187 1.80 8.47 -9.59
C ASN A 187 1.41 7.01 -9.79
N HIS A 188 2.02 6.39 -10.78
CA HIS A 188 2.04 4.95 -10.90
C HIS A 188 2.96 4.37 -9.82
N HIS A 189 2.50 3.37 -9.08
CA HIS A 189 3.22 2.83 -7.91
C HIS A 189 4.59 2.21 -8.25
N CYS A 190 4.84 1.88 -9.52
CA CYS A 190 6.17 1.46 -9.99
C CYS A 190 7.25 2.56 -9.94
N LEU A 191 6.85 3.83 -9.76
CA LEU A 191 7.80 4.95 -9.69
C LEU A 191 8.27 5.22 -8.26
N ALA A 192 7.38 5.05 -7.29
CA ALA A 192 7.68 5.27 -5.88
C ALA A 192 6.72 4.45 -5.01
N ASP A 193 7.25 3.96 -3.89
CA ASP A 193 6.46 3.37 -2.80
C ASP A 193 6.16 4.41 -1.70
N GLY A 194 5.63 3.92 -0.56
CA GLY A 194 5.35 4.72 0.62
C GLY A 194 6.54 5.55 1.15
N TYR A 195 7.77 5.07 1.06
CA TYR A 195 8.94 5.84 1.49
C TYR A 195 9.37 6.87 0.45
N GLY A 196 9.19 6.59 -0.84
CA GLY A 196 9.33 7.61 -1.89
C GLY A 196 8.35 8.77 -1.69
N PHE A 197 7.13 8.46 -1.25
CA PHE A 197 6.14 9.47 -0.83
C PHE A 197 6.56 10.29 0.39
N ILE A 198 7.15 9.65 1.41
CA ILE A 198 7.72 10.34 2.57
C ILE A 198 8.84 11.29 2.11
N HIS A 199 9.75 10.83 1.24
CA HIS A 199 10.82 11.66 0.67
C HIS A 199 10.29 12.86 -0.10
N LEU A 200 9.20 12.69 -0.87
CA LEU A 200 8.54 13.77 -1.60
C LEU A 200 7.99 14.84 -0.64
N VAL A 201 7.33 14.44 0.45
CA VAL A 201 6.83 15.35 1.50
C VAL A 201 7.99 16.09 2.15
N ASP A 202 9.02 15.36 2.58
CA ASP A 202 10.19 15.92 3.25
C ASP A 202 10.90 16.95 2.38
N THR A 203 11.11 16.62 1.10
CA THR A 203 11.82 17.51 0.17
C THR A 203 10.99 18.76 -0.16
N LEU A 204 9.69 18.63 -0.37
CA LEU A 204 8.83 19.77 -0.72
C LEU A 204 8.57 20.71 0.44
N THR A 205 8.55 20.18 1.67
CA THR A 205 8.21 20.95 2.87
C THR A 205 9.42 21.34 3.73
N GLY A 206 10.60 20.82 3.39
CA GLY A 206 11.81 20.98 4.21
C GLY A 206 11.75 20.23 5.54
N SER A 207 10.86 19.25 5.68
CA SER A 207 10.77 18.39 6.86
C SER A 207 11.77 17.24 6.80
N SER A 208 11.87 16.50 7.91
CA SER A 208 12.62 15.25 7.96
C SER A 208 11.83 14.24 8.77
N SER A 209 11.34 13.22 8.08
CA SER A 209 10.56 12.15 8.66
C SER A 209 11.50 11.09 9.26
N PRO A 210 11.15 10.50 10.41
CA PRO A 210 11.96 9.45 11.00
C PRO A 210 11.88 8.14 10.20
N TYR A 211 12.96 7.37 10.19
CA TYR A 211 13.00 6.01 9.64
C TYR A 211 13.29 5.03 10.78
N LEU A 212 12.28 4.25 11.16
CA LEU A 212 12.32 3.37 12.33
C LEU A 212 12.56 1.90 11.99
N VAL A 213 12.80 1.61 10.72
CA VAL A 213 13.08 0.24 10.29
C VAL A 213 14.52 -0.08 10.66
N LYS A 214 14.69 -1.16 11.43
CA LYS A 214 16.01 -1.66 11.74
C LYS A 214 16.60 -2.34 10.52
N ASP A 215 17.90 -2.18 10.32
CA ASP A 215 18.63 -2.97 9.36
C ASP A 215 18.61 -4.45 9.76
N GLU A 216 18.73 -5.32 8.77
CA GLU A 216 18.80 -6.77 9.00
C GLU A 216 20.25 -7.21 9.14
N ASP A 217 20.62 -7.59 10.36
CA ASP A 217 21.94 -8.16 10.67
C ASP A 217 21.96 -9.69 10.49
N ASP A 218 21.34 -10.18 9.40
CA ASP A 218 21.28 -11.62 9.12
C ASP A 218 22.63 -12.14 8.63
N SER A 219 23.16 -13.15 9.34
CA SER A 219 24.35 -13.87 8.90
C SER A 219 24.09 -14.66 7.60
N PHE A 220 25.16 -15.08 6.91
CA PHE A 220 25.01 -15.97 5.75
C PHE A 220 24.30 -17.29 6.13
N SER A 221 24.57 -17.82 7.33
CA SER A 221 23.88 -19.00 7.86
C SER A 221 22.39 -18.80 8.06
N ASP A 222 21.96 -17.61 8.53
CA ASP A 222 20.54 -17.30 8.68
C ASP A 222 19.84 -17.27 7.33
N LYS A 223 20.48 -16.64 6.33
CA LYS A 223 19.97 -16.59 4.95
C LYS A 223 19.85 -17.98 4.34
N LEU A 224 20.85 -18.84 4.54
CA LEU A 224 20.83 -20.22 4.05
C LEU A 224 19.74 -21.05 4.76
N LYS A 225 19.55 -20.86 6.06
CA LYS A 225 18.49 -21.51 6.83
C LYS A 225 17.11 -21.07 6.36
N ASP A 226 16.89 -19.77 6.16
CA ASP A 226 15.63 -19.24 5.63
C ASP A 226 15.34 -19.79 4.23
N ALA A 227 16.36 -19.81 3.36
CA ALA A 227 16.24 -20.42 2.05
C ALA A 227 15.88 -21.89 2.17
N PHE A 228 16.59 -22.68 2.99
CA PHE A 228 16.28 -24.10 3.18
C PHE A 228 14.85 -24.31 3.68
N LEU A 229 14.36 -23.54 4.64
CA LEU A 229 13.02 -23.71 5.21
C LEU A 229 11.88 -23.16 4.33
N PHE A 230 12.21 -22.42 3.27
CA PHE A 230 11.23 -21.72 2.44
C PHE A 230 10.07 -22.60 1.94
N PRO A 231 10.29 -23.80 1.35
CA PRO A 231 9.18 -24.57 0.80
C PRO A 231 8.19 -25.02 1.88
N LEU A 232 8.69 -25.44 3.04
CA LEU A 232 7.84 -25.81 4.17
C LEU A 232 7.05 -24.61 4.68
N THR A 233 7.71 -23.47 4.93
CA THR A 233 7.04 -22.27 5.42
C THR A 233 5.99 -21.75 4.43
N LEU A 234 6.30 -21.77 3.12
CA LEU A 234 5.34 -21.40 2.08
C LEU A 234 4.15 -22.37 2.03
N ALA A 235 4.40 -23.68 2.16
CA ALA A 235 3.34 -24.69 2.19
C ALA A 235 2.46 -24.56 3.44
N GLU A 236 3.04 -24.37 4.62
CA GLU A 236 2.30 -24.15 5.87
C GLU A 236 1.43 -22.89 5.80
N TYR A 237 2.00 -21.79 5.28
CA TYR A 237 1.24 -20.56 5.05
C TYR A 237 0.09 -20.80 4.08
N TYR A 238 0.37 -21.38 2.91
CA TYR A 238 -0.63 -21.67 1.90
C TYR A 238 -1.74 -22.58 2.44
N LEU A 239 -1.39 -23.62 3.21
CA LEU A 239 -2.35 -24.52 3.86
C LEU A 239 -3.19 -23.78 4.92
N GLY A 240 -2.59 -22.86 5.65
CA GLY A 240 -3.28 -22.00 6.61
C GLY A 240 -4.34 -21.14 5.93
N VAL A 241 -3.96 -20.47 4.84
CA VAL A 241 -4.93 -19.71 4.04
C VAL A 241 -5.96 -20.67 3.43
N SER A 242 -5.53 -21.79 2.83
CA SER A 242 -6.37 -22.80 2.15
C SER A 242 -7.47 -23.40 3.00
N ARG A 243 -7.21 -23.57 4.29
CA ARG A 243 -8.17 -24.13 5.25
C ARG A 243 -9.21 -23.12 5.72
N THR A 244 -9.08 -21.84 5.38
CA THR A 244 -10.08 -20.83 5.73
C THR A 244 -11.22 -20.88 4.71
N THR A 245 -12.27 -21.65 5.00
CA THR A 245 -13.40 -21.86 4.08
C THR A 245 -14.43 -20.73 4.09
N ASP A 246 -14.47 -19.92 5.17
CA ASP A 246 -15.42 -18.83 5.38
C ASP A 246 -14.68 -17.48 5.28
N MET A 247 -14.39 -17.05 4.04
CA MET A 247 -13.67 -15.81 3.75
C MET A 247 -14.57 -14.77 3.08
N PHE A 248 -14.42 -13.51 3.51
CA PHE A 248 -15.02 -12.38 2.81
C PHE A 248 -14.28 -12.13 1.49
N TYR A 249 -14.88 -12.59 0.39
CA TYR A 249 -14.25 -12.62 -0.93
C TYR A 249 -15.19 -12.15 -2.05
N PRO A 250 -15.55 -10.87 -2.09
CA PRO A 250 -16.27 -10.33 -3.23
C PRO A 250 -15.36 -10.35 -4.48
N ILE A 251 -15.80 -11.05 -5.52
CA ILE A 251 -15.21 -10.87 -6.85
C ILE A 251 -15.74 -9.55 -7.37
N LYS A 252 -14.86 -8.55 -7.49
CA LYS A 252 -15.21 -7.21 -7.95
C LYS A 252 -15.72 -7.27 -9.38
N ASN A 253 -16.89 -6.67 -9.62
CA ASN A 253 -17.28 -6.35 -10.98
C ASN A 253 -16.33 -5.25 -11.53
N PRO A 254 -15.72 -5.44 -12.72
CA PRO A 254 -14.82 -4.45 -13.33
C PRO A 254 -15.41 -3.04 -13.48
N ASP A 255 -16.74 -2.92 -13.54
CA ASP A 255 -17.48 -1.66 -13.67
C ASP A 255 -17.88 -1.06 -12.30
N SER A 256 -17.48 -1.69 -11.20
CA SER A 256 -17.82 -1.23 -9.86
C SER A 256 -17.13 0.09 -9.54
N ARG A 257 -17.93 1.02 -9.02
CA ARG A 257 -17.48 2.36 -8.65
C ARG A 257 -16.62 2.31 -7.39
N TRP A 258 -15.77 3.31 -7.25
CA TRP A 258 -14.96 3.52 -6.05
C TRP A 258 -15.41 4.79 -5.35
N PHE A 259 -15.27 4.81 -4.03
CA PHE A 259 -15.57 5.94 -3.17
C PHE A 259 -14.38 6.19 -2.25
N LEU A 260 -14.15 7.45 -1.88
CA LEU A 260 -13.02 7.87 -1.04
C LEU A 260 -13.54 8.47 0.26
N GLY A 261 -13.25 7.84 1.39
CA GLY A 261 -13.46 8.43 2.71
C GLY A 261 -12.15 9.01 3.27
N LEU A 262 -12.22 10.22 3.81
CA LEU A 262 -11.11 10.90 4.46
C LEU A 262 -11.49 11.24 5.91
N ALA A 263 -10.63 10.91 6.86
CA ALA A 263 -10.82 11.23 8.27
C ALA A 263 -9.50 11.57 8.95
N SER A 264 -9.56 12.42 9.97
CA SER A 264 -8.43 12.78 10.81
C SER A 264 -8.75 12.50 12.27
N MET A 265 -7.76 12.04 13.02
CA MET A 265 -7.92 11.68 14.43
C MET A 265 -6.66 12.02 15.22
N ASP A 266 -6.81 12.07 16.54
CA ASP A 266 -5.73 12.31 17.48
C ASP A 266 -4.76 11.12 17.54
N LEU A 267 -3.47 11.37 17.29
CA LEU A 267 -2.43 10.35 17.32
C LEU A 267 -2.18 9.85 18.75
N LYS A 268 -2.38 10.69 19.77
CA LYS A 268 -2.13 10.33 21.16
C LYS A 268 -3.03 9.17 21.60
N SER A 269 -4.31 9.24 21.28
CA SER A 269 -5.31 8.21 21.58
C SER A 269 -4.92 6.83 21.02
N LEU A 270 -4.43 6.78 19.78
CA LEU A 270 -3.97 5.54 19.14
C LEU A 270 -2.67 5.02 19.76
N LYS A 271 -1.71 5.92 20.08
CA LYS A 271 -0.48 5.55 20.80
C LYS A 271 -0.78 4.98 22.18
N GLU A 272 -1.80 5.48 22.87
CA GLU A 272 -2.23 4.94 24.17
C GLU A 272 -2.78 3.52 24.07
N ILE A 273 -3.65 3.24 23.09
CA ILE A 273 -4.14 1.89 22.82
C ILE A 273 -2.96 0.94 22.56
N ARG A 274 -2.04 1.33 21.66
CA ARG A 274 -0.85 0.54 21.33
C ARG A 274 -0.02 0.22 22.59
N ARG A 275 0.26 1.23 23.42
CA ARG A 275 1.04 1.05 24.66
C ARG A 275 0.36 0.12 25.65
N LYS A 276 -0.95 0.30 25.89
CA LYS A 276 -1.71 -0.51 26.86
C LYS A 276 -1.89 -1.96 26.42
N THR A 277 -1.91 -2.22 25.11
CA THR A 277 -2.12 -3.56 24.55
C THR A 277 -0.83 -4.29 24.21
N ASN A 278 0.32 -3.59 24.19
CA ASN A 278 1.60 -4.10 23.70
C ASN A 278 1.49 -4.74 22.30
N THR A 279 0.77 -4.05 21.41
CA THR A 279 0.56 -4.45 20.01
C THR A 279 1.30 -3.53 19.04
N HIS A 280 1.36 -3.93 17.77
CA HIS A 280 1.90 -3.08 16.73
C HIS A 280 0.93 -1.96 16.36
N PHE A 281 1.46 -0.79 15.96
CA PHE A 281 0.57 0.32 15.54
C PHE A 281 -0.29 -0.07 14.34
N ILE A 282 0.30 -0.80 13.38
CA ILE A 282 -0.41 -1.27 12.19
C ILE A 282 -1.56 -2.23 12.52
N THR A 283 -1.41 -3.10 13.53
CA THR A 283 -2.46 -4.05 13.92
C THR A 283 -3.61 -3.35 14.63
N VAL A 284 -3.33 -2.28 15.40
CA VAL A 284 -4.35 -1.36 15.92
C VAL A 284 -5.15 -0.76 14.78
N MET A 285 -4.49 -0.15 13.79
CA MET A 285 -5.18 0.49 12.68
C MET A 285 -6.01 -0.50 11.85
N MET A 286 -5.44 -1.66 11.51
CA MET A 286 -6.17 -2.71 10.80
C MET A 286 -7.38 -3.20 11.59
N SER A 287 -7.26 -3.46 12.89
CA SER A 287 -8.37 -3.93 13.74
C SER A 287 -9.51 -2.91 13.83
N LEU A 288 -9.18 -1.61 13.90
CA LEU A 288 -10.14 -0.52 13.91
C LEU A 288 -10.86 -0.39 12.56
N THR A 289 -10.11 -0.42 11.45
CA THR A 289 -10.71 -0.38 10.09
C THR A 289 -11.65 -1.55 9.86
N ILE A 290 -11.22 -2.76 10.22
CA ILE A 290 -12.04 -3.97 10.07
C ILE A 290 -13.26 -3.94 11.02
N GLY A 291 -13.13 -3.39 12.24
CA GLY A 291 -14.26 -3.13 13.12
C GLY A 291 -15.28 -2.17 12.55
N ALA A 292 -14.82 -1.08 11.94
CA ALA A 292 -15.67 -0.08 11.30
C ALA A 292 -16.41 -0.67 10.09
N LEU A 293 -15.70 -1.44 9.25
CA LEU A 293 -16.31 -2.17 8.14
C LEU A 293 -17.34 -3.19 8.64
N ARG A 294 -17.02 -3.93 9.71
CA ARG A 294 -17.94 -4.90 10.32
C ARG A 294 -19.25 -4.23 10.69
N ARG A 295 -19.21 -3.10 11.40
CA ARG A 295 -20.42 -2.34 11.79
C ARG A 295 -21.28 -2.00 10.58
N LEU A 296 -20.66 -1.42 9.55
CA LEU A 296 -21.35 -1.02 8.33
C LEU A 296 -22.06 -2.21 7.65
N ILE A 297 -21.37 -3.36 7.51
CA ILE A 297 -21.95 -4.55 6.88
C ILE A 297 -23.09 -5.14 7.75
N THR A 298 -22.92 -5.15 9.08
CA THR A 298 -23.93 -5.70 10.01
C THR A 298 -25.20 -4.85 10.14
N GLU A 299 -25.27 -3.67 9.54
CA GLU A 299 -26.54 -2.94 9.39
C GLU A 299 -27.49 -3.61 8.39
N LYS A 300 -26.92 -4.28 7.38
CA LYS A 300 -27.65 -4.85 6.25
C LYS A 300 -27.69 -6.38 6.30
N ARG A 301 -26.90 -7.01 7.17
CA ARG A 301 -26.74 -8.47 7.30
C ARG A 301 -26.67 -8.86 8.77
N SER A 302 -27.08 -10.09 9.10
CA SER A 302 -26.88 -10.58 10.47
C SER A 302 -25.39 -10.78 10.77
N ALA A 303 -25.02 -10.82 12.05
CA ALA A 303 -23.63 -11.06 12.44
C ALA A 303 -23.18 -12.50 12.14
N GLU A 304 -24.14 -13.41 12.02
CA GLU A 304 -23.94 -14.81 11.67
C GLU A 304 -23.64 -14.96 10.17
N ASP A 305 -24.18 -14.06 9.33
CA ASP A 305 -23.98 -14.05 7.88
C ASP A 305 -22.64 -13.45 7.43
N ILE A 306 -21.91 -12.78 8.32
CA ILE A 306 -20.58 -12.25 7.98
C ILE A 306 -19.49 -13.31 8.22
N PRO A 307 -18.45 -13.37 7.37
CA PRO A 307 -17.39 -14.35 7.52
C PRO A 307 -16.64 -14.25 8.84
N THR A 308 -16.13 -15.39 9.31
CA THR A 308 -15.39 -15.48 10.56
C THR A 308 -14.16 -14.57 10.55
N SER A 309 -13.44 -14.55 9.43
CA SER A 309 -12.22 -13.77 9.28
C SER A 309 -12.11 -13.11 7.90
N ILE A 310 -11.21 -12.12 7.83
CA ILE A 310 -10.92 -11.37 6.61
C ILE A 310 -9.41 -11.28 6.41
N TYR A 311 -8.95 -11.62 5.22
CA TYR A 311 -7.55 -11.47 4.85
C TYR A 311 -7.27 -10.06 4.37
N THR A 312 -6.32 -9.41 5.05
CA THR A 312 -5.89 -8.03 4.75
C THR A 312 -4.43 -8.04 4.34
N ALA A 313 -4.13 -7.62 3.12
CA ALA A 313 -2.76 -7.36 2.70
C ALA A 313 -2.23 -6.15 3.47
N ASN A 314 -0.99 -6.19 3.93
CA ASN A 314 -0.34 -5.03 4.52
C ASN A 314 1.07 -4.84 3.99
N SER A 315 1.44 -3.58 3.79
CA SER A 315 2.79 -3.19 3.39
C SER A 315 3.75 -3.40 4.55
N LEU A 316 4.91 -3.97 4.27
CA LEU A 316 5.93 -4.28 5.26
C LEU A 316 7.14 -3.36 5.12
N PRO A 317 7.78 -3.01 6.25
CA PRO A 317 8.97 -2.18 6.22
C PRO A 317 10.09 -2.88 5.45
N TRP A 318 10.90 -2.09 4.75
CA TRP A 318 12.05 -2.58 4.00
C TRP A 318 13.35 -2.08 4.64
N PRO A 319 14.09 -2.92 5.39
CA PRO A 319 15.43 -2.63 5.90
C PRO A 319 16.39 -2.07 4.84
N GLY A 320 17.12 -0.99 5.16
CA GLY A 320 18.02 -0.32 4.23
C GLY A 320 17.34 0.36 3.03
N HIS A 321 16.07 0.76 3.14
CA HIS A 321 15.34 1.43 2.05
C HIS A 321 16.04 2.76 1.64
N PRO A 322 16.25 3.03 0.33
CA PRO A 322 16.79 4.31 -0.13
C PRO A 322 15.87 5.51 0.15
N ARG A 323 16.27 6.34 1.11
CA ARG A 323 15.44 7.45 1.63
C ARG A 323 15.52 8.76 0.86
N THR A 324 16.48 8.92 -0.04
CA THR A 324 16.77 10.20 -0.73
C THR A 324 16.40 10.18 -2.21
N THR A 325 15.64 9.18 -2.64
CA THR A 325 15.32 8.91 -4.04
C THR A 325 13.88 8.42 -4.16
N LEU A 326 13.30 8.55 -5.35
CA LEU A 326 12.01 7.94 -5.66
C LEU A 326 12.25 6.55 -6.22
N VAL A 327 12.03 5.54 -5.38
CA VAL A 327 12.18 4.13 -5.72
C VAL A 327 11.01 3.35 -5.15
N ASN A 328 10.77 2.18 -5.71
CA ASN A 328 9.77 1.25 -5.19
C ASN A 328 10.50 0.01 -4.67
N HIS A 329 10.61 -0.09 -3.36
CA HIS A 329 11.04 -1.26 -2.62
C HIS A 329 9.89 -1.79 -1.76
N TRP A 330 8.70 -1.85 -2.35
CA TRP A 330 7.54 -2.37 -1.65
C TRP A 330 7.68 -3.86 -1.34
N SER A 331 7.28 -4.24 -0.13
CA SER A 331 7.04 -5.62 0.26
C SER A 331 5.73 -5.68 1.04
N GLY A 332 5.16 -6.87 1.19
CA GLY A 332 3.92 -7.04 1.91
C GLY A 332 3.70 -8.45 2.42
N GLY A 333 2.65 -8.61 3.20
CA GLY A 333 2.14 -9.89 3.67
C GLY A 333 0.62 -9.85 3.73
N VAL A 334 -0.02 -11.02 3.74
CA VAL A 334 -1.47 -11.11 3.94
C VAL A 334 -1.75 -11.65 5.33
N PHE A 335 -2.54 -10.91 6.09
CA PHE A 335 -2.82 -11.13 7.51
C PHE A 335 -4.27 -11.54 7.71
N ASN A 336 -4.50 -12.62 8.45
CA ASN A 336 -5.84 -13.02 8.85
C ASN A 336 -6.31 -12.17 10.03
N ILE A 337 -7.44 -11.47 9.87
CA ILE A 337 -8.01 -10.61 10.91
C ILE A 337 -9.39 -11.17 11.31
N PRO A 338 -9.67 -11.39 12.61
CA PRO A 338 -11.00 -11.81 13.05
C PRO A 338 -12.03 -10.77 12.63
N PHE A 339 -13.03 -11.16 11.84
CA PHE A 339 -14.02 -10.24 11.29
C PHE A 339 -15.36 -10.32 12.00
N ARG A 340 -15.82 -11.54 12.31
CA ARG A 340 -17.08 -11.75 13.04
C ARG A 340 -17.01 -11.26 14.50
N THR A 341 -15.82 -11.32 15.11
CA THR A 341 -15.56 -10.95 16.51
C THR A 341 -16.02 -9.52 16.84
N ALA A 342 -17.00 -9.43 17.74
CA ALA A 342 -17.60 -8.17 18.16
C ALA A 342 -16.74 -7.40 19.19
N ASP A 343 -16.05 -8.10 20.10
CA ASP A 343 -15.15 -7.47 21.07
C ASP A 343 -13.92 -6.87 20.36
N PRO A 344 -13.73 -5.54 20.38
CA PRO A 344 -12.63 -4.89 19.69
C PRO A 344 -11.26 -5.29 20.25
N LEU A 345 -11.17 -5.63 21.54
CA LEU A 345 -9.90 -6.03 22.17
C LEU A 345 -9.51 -7.46 21.75
N GLU A 346 -10.47 -8.37 21.70
CA GLU A 346 -10.24 -9.73 21.20
C GLU A 346 -9.82 -9.70 19.72
N ARG A 347 -10.52 -8.92 18.90
CA ARG A 347 -10.18 -8.74 17.48
C ARG A 347 -8.76 -8.18 17.29
N LEU A 348 -8.37 -7.18 18.08
CA LEU A 348 -7.01 -6.62 18.05
C LEU A 348 -5.97 -7.68 18.43
N ARG A 349 -6.20 -8.46 19.48
CA ARG A 349 -5.27 -9.51 19.91
C ARG A 349 -5.12 -10.59 18.84
N GLY A 350 -6.21 -11.03 18.22
CA GLY A 350 -6.16 -12.00 17.13
C GLY A 350 -5.38 -11.49 15.91
N ALA A 351 -5.59 -10.21 15.53
CA ALA A 351 -4.83 -9.59 14.44
C ALA A 351 -3.33 -9.50 14.75
N ASP A 352 -2.96 -9.11 15.97
CA ASP A 352 -1.55 -8.98 16.38
C ASP A 352 -0.85 -10.34 16.54
N GLN A 353 -1.56 -11.38 16.99
CA GLN A 353 -1.04 -12.75 17.02
C GLN A 353 -0.68 -13.24 15.62
N PHE A 354 -1.54 -13.01 14.61
CA PHE A 354 -1.23 -13.39 13.24
C PHE A 354 -0.05 -12.58 12.67
N PHE A 355 0.03 -11.29 12.99
CA PHE A 355 1.15 -10.44 12.59
C PHE A 355 2.49 -10.94 13.16
N LYS A 356 2.52 -11.29 14.45
CA LYS A 356 3.69 -11.88 15.12
C LYS A 356 4.06 -13.22 14.50
N HIS A 357 3.10 -14.12 14.33
CA HIS A 357 3.32 -15.42 13.70
C HIS A 357 3.96 -15.28 12.30
N PHE A 358 3.47 -14.35 11.47
CA PHE A 358 4.04 -14.07 10.15
C PHE A 358 5.52 -13.63 10.21
N HIS A 359 5.89 -12.89 11.25
CA HIS A 359 7.29 -12.50 11.49
C HIS A 359 8.11 -13.67 12.04
N ASP A 360 7.57 -14.45 12.97
CA ASP A 360 8.24 -15.57 13.63
C ASP A 360 8.61 -16.68 12.63
N ILE A 361 7.78 -16.92 11.61
CA ILE A 361 8.08 -17.87 10.53
C ILE A 361 8.95 -17.26 9.41
N HIS A 362 9.41 -16.02 9.57
CA HIS A 362 10.23 -15.28 8.60
C HIS A 362 9.59 -15.08 7.21
N MET A 363 8.26 -15.13 7.11
CA MET A 363 7.57 -15.02 5.81
C MET A 363 7.85 -13.68 5.12
N HIS A 364 7.94 -12.59 5.88
CA HIS A 364 8.34 -11.27 5.36
C HIS A 364 9.68 -11.30 4.60
N LYS A 365 10.68 -12.02 5.13
CA LYS A 365 11.99 -12.18 4.48
C LYS A 365 11.87 -13.02 3.22
N MET A 366 11.06 -14.08 3.25
CA MET A 366 10.82 -14.95 2.10
C MET A 366 10.13 -14.23 0.95
N VAL A 367 9.09 -13.43 1.24
CA VAL A 367 8.42 -12.60 0.24
C VAL A 367 9.43 -11.71 -0.48
N ARG A 368 10.27 -11.01 0.30
CA ARG A 368 11.28 -10.09 -0.23
C ARG A 368 12.39 -10.78 -1.01
N ARG A 369 12.98 -11.85 -0.45
CA ARG A 369 14.20 -12.48 -0.97
C ARG A 369 13.94 -13.48 -2.09
N LEU A 370 12.74 -14.06 -2.14
CA LEU A 370 12.42 -15.16 -3.05
C LEU A 370 11.21 -14.84 -3.93
N ILE A 371 10.06 -14.49 -3.34
CA ILE A 371 8.81 -14.34 -4.10
C ILE A 371 8.90 -13.15 -5.07
N ILE A 372 9.25 -11.95 -4.59
CA ILE A 372 9.36 -10.76 -5.45
C ILE A 372 10.39 -10.95 -6.58
N PRO A 373 11.63 -11.43 -6.33
CA PRO A 373 12.58 -11.73 -7.41
C PRO A 373 12.07 -12.76 -8.44
N VAL A 374 11.29 -13.76 -8.02
CA VAL A 374 10.68 -14.72 -8.96
C VAL A 374 9.66 -14.02 -9.86
N THR A 375 8.87 -13.08 -9.34
CA THR A 375 7.92 -12.32 -10.19
C THR A 375 8.60 -11.47 -11.26
N TRP A 376 9.86 -11.09 -11.07
CA TRP A 376 10.63 -10.28 -12.02
C TRP A 376 10.98 -11.03 -13.32
N ILE A 377 11.19 -12.34 -13.22
CA ILE A 377 11.56 -13.19 -14.36
C ILE A 377 10.35 -13.73 -15.13
N ILE A 378 9.16 -13.73 -14.51
CA ILE A 378 7.93 -14.19 -15.15
C ILE A 378 7.47 -13.14 -16.19
N PRO A 379 7.18 -13.53 -17.44
CA PRO A 379 6.60 -12.64 -18.44
C PRO A 379 5.33 -11.94 -17.95
N SER A 380 5.16 -10.66 -18.30
CA SER A 380 4.07 -9.81 -17.78
C SER A 380 2.67 -10.37 -18.07
N PHE A 381 2.48 -11.07 -19.20
CA PHE A 381 1.18 -11.68 -19.50
C PHE A 381 0.86 -12.88 -18.59
N LEU A 382 1.86 -13.65 -18.18
CA LEU A 382 1.69 -14.74 -17.21
C LEU A 382 1.49 -14.20 -15.79
N MET A 383 2.19 -13.13 -15.42
CA MET A 383 1.93 -12.40 -14.18
C MET A 383 0.48 -11.91 -14.13
N ARG A 384 0.00 -11.29 -15.22
CA ARG A 384 -1.39 -10.84 -15.33
C ARG A 384 -2.38 -11.99 -15.23
N LEU A 385 -2.10 -13.10 -15.90
CA LEU A 385 -2.91 -14.31 -15.78
C LEU A 385 -2.93 -14.79 -14.32
N GLY A 386 -1.78 -14.85 -13.65
CA GLY A 386 -1.66 -15.19 -12.24
C GLY A 386 -2.48 -14.30 -11.30
N HIS A 387 -2.49 -12.99 -11.53
CA HIS A 387 -3.30 -12.03 -10.78
C HIS A 387 -4.80 -12.14 -11.07
N SER A 388 -5.16 -12.54 -12.29
CA SER A 388 -6.56 -12.76 -12.68
C SER A 388 -7.11 -14.11 -12.20
N MET A 389 -6.21 -15.09 -12.02
CA MET A 389 -6.56 -16.34 -11.38
C MET A 389 -6.82 -16.07 -9.91
N ASP A 390 -7.86 -16.70 -9.38
CA ASP A 390 -8.14 -16.75 -7.95
C ASP A 390 -7.10 -17.64 -7.22
N LEU A 391 -5.83 -17.28 -7.35
CA LEU A 391 -4.74 -17.92 -6.64
C LEU A 391 -4.80 -17.46 -5.19
N TYR A 392 -4.57 -18.41 -4.30
CA TYR A 392 -4.69 -18.21 -2.86
C TYR A 392 -3.82 -17.06 -2.32
N TYR A 393 -2.68 -16.79 -2.95
CA TYR A 393 -1.81 -15.66 -2.57
C TYR A 393 -2.48 -14.28 -2.78
N PHE A 394 -3.41 -14.18 -3.73
CA PHE A 394 -4.19 -12.97 -4.00
C PHE A 394 -5.54 -12.96 -3.27
N ARG A 395 -5.82 -13.95 -2.41
CA ARG A 395 -7.07 -14.03 -1.65
C ARG A 395 -7.10 -13.10 -0.44
N TYR A 396 -7.08 -11.80 -0.71
CA TYR A 396 -7.38 -10.75 0.27
C TYR A 396 -8.45 -9.82 -0.27
N SER A 397 -9.31 -9.35 0.62
CA SER A 397 -10.38 -8.40 0.28
C SER A 397 -10.04 -6.96 0.61
N ASN A 398 -9.05 -6.75 1.49
CA ASN A 398 -8.61 -5.44 1.88
C ASN A 398 -7.10 -5.33 1.82
N THR A 399 -6.61 -4.11 1.64
CA THR A 399 -5.22 -3.75 1.90
C THR A 399 -5.18 -2.64 2.92
N PHE A 400 -4.21 -2.68 3.82
CA PHE A 400 -3.93 -1.59 4.73
C PHE A 400 -2.45 -1.20 4.67
N ALA A 401 -2.13 0.07 4.86
CA ALA A 401 -0.76 0.53 5.05
C ALA A 401 -0.70 1.67 6.06
N SER A 402 0.47 1.89 6.64
CA SER A 402 0.70 3.04 7.52
C SER A 402 2.05 3.67 7.21
N LEU A 403 2.05 4.99 7.04
CA LEU A 403 3.24 5.80 6.88
C LEU A 403 3.39 6.74 8.07
N MET A 404 4.64 7.02 8.39
CA MET A 404 5.00 7.95 9.45
C MET A 404 5.85 9.06 8.84
N LEU A 405 5.30 10.26 8.91
CA LEU A 405 5.92 11.50 8.48
C LEU A 405 6.55 12.20 9.69
N SER A 406 7.09 13.39 9.47
CA SER A 406 7.66 14.23 10.52
C SER A 406 6.61 14.54 11.61
N GLU A 407 7.05 14.57 12.87
CA GLU A 407 6.24 15.05 13.99
C GLU A 407 6.12 16.58 14.03
N LYS A 408 6.79 17.30 13.13
CA LYS A 408 6.66 18.75 13.02
C LYS A 408 5.46 19.11 12.16
N THR A 409 4.94 20.32 12.36
CA THR A 409 3.97 20.90 11.41
C THR A 409 4.65 21.10 10.06
N HIS A 410 3.97 20.71 8.99
CA HIS A 410 4.48 20.81 7.62
C HIS A 410 3.99 22.11 6.97
N TYR A 411 4.84 22.69 6.13
CA TYR A 411 4.53 23.89 5.38
C TYR A 411 4.92 23.71 3.91
N LEU A 412 4.04 24.13 2.99
CA LEU A 412 4.37 24.23 1.57
C LEU A 412 4.32 25.71 1.17
N LEU A 413 5.46 26.26 0.76
CA LEU A 413 5.57 27.67 0.33
C LEU A 413 5.00 28.66 1.37
N GLY A 414 5.33 28.43 2.65
CA GLY A 414 4.86 29.25 3.77
C GLY A 414 3.43 28.96 4.25
N HIS A 415 2.67 28.12 3.55
CA HIS A 415 1.31 27.75 3.95
C HIS A 415 1.30 26.46 4.76
N LYS A 416 0.55 26.48 5.87
CA LYS A 416 0.43 25.32 6.76
C LYS A 416 -0.35 24.21 6.06
N ILE A 417 0.18 22.99 6.10
CA ILE A 417 -0.52 21.78 5.69
C ILE A 417 -1.32 21.26 6.89
N GLU A 418 -2.64 21.24 6.77
CA GLU A 418 -3.53 20.75 7.82
C GLU A 418 -3.66 19.23 7.76
N ASN A 419 -3.77 18.65 6.56
CA ASN A 419 -3.93 17.20 6.40
C ASN A 419 -3.08 16.67 5.25
N MET A 420 -2.70 15.40 5.33
CA MET A 420 -1.93 14.68 4.33
C MET A 420 -2.46 13.25 4.22
N TYR A 421 -3.32 12.96 3.26
CA TYR A 421 -3.86 11.62 3.01
C TYR A 421 -3.08 10.89 1.91
N LEU A 422 -3.15 9.55 1.88
CA LEU A 422 -2.48 8.73 0.87
C LEU A 422 -3.38 7.63 0.30
N PRO A 423 -4.43 7.96 -0.47
CA PRO A 423 -5.25 6.92 -1.10
C PRO A 423 -4.41 6.03 -2.03
N LEU A 424 -4.73 4.74 -2.01
CA LEU A 424 -4.17 3.72 -2.89
C LEU A 424 -5.29 3.14 -3.75
N GLY A 425 -5.06 3.05 -5.06
CA GLY A 425 -6.04 2.58 -6.03
C GLY A 425 -5.50 1.36 -6.80
N LEU A 426 -5.83 0.15 -6.34
CA LEU A 426 -5.57 -1.10 -7.06
C LEU A 426 -6.85 -1.59 -7.76
N THR A 427 -7.48 -0.70 -8.53
CA THR A 427 -8.87 -0.88 -8.97
C THR A 427 -9.06 -2.06 -9.91
N LYS A 428 -8.02 -2.50 -10.64
CA LYS A 428 -8.10 -3.63 -11.57
C LYS A 428 -7.01 -4.71 -11.38
N SER A 429 -6.01 -4.49 -10.53
CA SER A 429 -4.83 -5.39 -10.41
C SER A 429 -5.10 -6.59 -9.53
N VAL A 430 -6.00 -6.42 -8.57
CA VAL A 430 -6.39 -7.45 -7.62
C VAL A 430 -7.92 -7.53 -7.71
N PRO A 431 -8.46 -8.57 -8.37
CA PRO A 431 -9.90 -8.71 -8.59
C PRO A 431 -10.73 -8.72 -7.31
N THR A 432 -10.11 -9.00 -6.17
CA THR A 432 -10.82 -9.30 -4.93
C THR A 432 -10.61 -8.28 -3.84
N CYS A 433 -9.62 -7.41 -4.01
CA CYS A 433 -9.44 -6.29 -3.12
C CYS A 433 -10.47 -5.21 -3.44
N VAL A 434 -11.36 -4.99 -2.46
CA VAL A 434 -12.49 -4.06 -2.50
C VAL A 434 -12.33 -2.88 -1.55
N MET A 435 -11.31 -2.89 -0.69
CA MET A 435 -10.99 -1.75 0.18
C MET A 435 -9.48 -1.53 0.29
N PHE A 436 -9.05 -0.28 0.22
CA PHE A 436 -7.67 0.16 0.49
C PHE A 436 -7.70 1.20 1.59
N GLY A 437 -7.10 0.89 2.73
CA GLY A 437 -6.86 1.84 3.81
C GLY A 437 -5.40 2.26 3.85
N VAL A 438 -5.14 3.55 3.98
CA VAL A 438 -3.80 4.03 4.33
C VAL A 438 -3.92 5.08 5.40
N SER A 439 -3.07 4.95 6.42
CA SER A 439 -2.90 5.97 7.45
C SER A 439 -1.56 6.67 7.31
N THR A 440 -1.55 7.96 7.56
CA THR A 440 -0.35 8.80 7.61
C THR A 440 -0.33 9.50 8.97
N SER A 441 0.75 9.34 9.72
CA SER A 441 0.94 10.04 11.00
C SER A 441 1.86 11.24 10.80
N HIS A 442 1.45 12.41 11.28
CA HIS A 442 2.23 13.64 11.24
C HIS A 442 1.78 14.60 12.34
N ALA A 443 2.68 15.44 12.83
CA ALA A 443 2.41 16.28 13.99
C ALA A 443 1.78 15.45 15.13
N ASP A 444 0.62 15.87 15.63
CA ASP A 444 -0.16 15.18 16.67
C ASP A 444 -1.39 14.43 16.12
N LYS A 445 -1.44 14.18 14.81
CA LYS A 445 -2.62 13.56 14.17
C LYS A 445 -2.28 12.36 13.30
N VAL A 446 -3.33 11.59 13.02
CA VAL A 446 -3.34 10.53 12.00
C VAL A 446 -4.41 10.88 10.99
N ASP A 447 -4.03 10.95 9.73
CA ASP A 447 -4.94 11.08 8.62
C ASP A 447 -5.16 9.70 8.00
N LEU A 448 -6.42 9.32 7.84
CA LEU A 448 -6.88 8.06 7.30
C LEU A 448 -7.57 8.32 5.96
N SER A 449 -7.08 7.68 4.91
CA SER A 449 -7.76 7.56 3.62
C SER A 449 -8.23 6.13 3.43
N ILE A 450 -9.53 5.95 3.15
CA ILE A 450 -10.10 4.67 2.75
C ILE A 450 -10.72 4.81 1.37
N MET A 451 -10.22 4.03 0.43
CA MET A 451 -10.93 3.78 -0.83
C MET A 451 -11.72 2.49 -0.73
N ALA A 452 -13.01 2.54 -1.04
CA ALA A 452 -13.90 1.39 -0.96
C ALA A 452 -14.69 1.24 -2.26
N ASN A 453 -14.86 -0.01 -2.69
CA ASN A 453 -15.57 -0.36 -3.91
C ASN A 453 -17.07 -0.51 -3.65
N SER A 454 -17.89 -0.33 -4.70
CA SER A 454 -19.34 -0.42 -4.62
C SER A 454 -19.89 -1.79 -4.18
N GLU A 455 -19.07 -2.85 -4.23
CA GLU A 455 -19.44 -4.16 -3.65
C GLU A 455 -19.61 -4.14 -2.13
N ILE A 456 -18.96 -3.19 -1.43
CA ILE A 456 -18.97 -3.13 0.05
C ILE A 456 -19.59 -1.85 0.62
N VAL A 457 -19.60 -0.77 -0.17
CA VAL A 457 -20.23 0.51 0.19
C VAL A 457 -21.16 0.93 -0.94
N SER A 458 -22.37 1.39 -0.65
CA SER A 458 -23.33 1.70 -1.72
C SER A 458 -23.22 3.14 -2.25
N SER A 459 -22.57 4.02 -1.50
CA SER A 459 -22.52 5.46 -1.76
C SER A 459 -21.33 6.12 -1.07
N GLN A 460 -21.09 7.40 -1.40
CA GLN A 460 -20.14 8.25 -0.68
C GLN A 460 -20.53 8.39 0.81
N THR A 461 -21.82 8.44 1.12
CA THR A 461 -22.31 8.47 2.51
C THR A 461 -21.90 7.22 3.30
N ASP A 462 -21.89 6.03 2.68
CA ASP A 462 -21.48 4.80 3.36
C ASP A 462 -19.98 4.82 3.72
N VAL A 463 -19.11 5.27 2.82
CA VAL A 463 -17.66 5.38 3.12
C VAL A 463 -17.35 6.50 4.12
N ASP A 464 -18.12 7.58 4.08
CA ASP A 464 -18.07 8.65 5.07
C ASP A 464 -18.50 8.17 6.45
N ARG A 465 -19.57 7.37 6.55
CA ARG A 465 -19.98 6.74 7.82
C ARG A 465 -18.90 5.79 8.32
N LEU A 466 -18.31 4.97 7.46
CA LEU A 466 -17.22 4.07 7.82
C LEU A 466 -16.03 4.83 8.43
N THR A 467 -15.61 5.93 7.80
CA THR A 467 -14.41 6.69 8.20
C THR A 467 -14.65 7.73 9.30
N LYS A 468 -15.74 8.50 9.22
CA LYS A 468 -16.02 9.66 10.09
C LYS A 468 -16.90 9.29 11.30
N VAL A 469 -17.58 8.14 11.29
CA VAL A 469 -18.47 7.71 12.39
C VAL A 469 -17.97 6.41 13.02
N TYR A 470 -17.91 5.32 12.26
CA TYR A 470 -17.60 4.00 12.84
C TYR A 470 -16.15 3.83 13.25
N PHE A 471 -15.20 4.40 12.51
CA PHE A 471 -13.80 4.34 12.91
C PHE A 471 -13.56 5.03 14.28
N PRO A 472 -14.03 6.28 14.53
CA PRO A 472 -14.01 6.87 15.88
C PRO A 472 -14.72 6.04 16.94
N MET A 473 -15.93 5.51 16.65
CA MET A 473 -16.66 4.65 17.60
C MET A 473 -15.87 3.39 17.98
N GLU A 474 -15.09 2.83 17.06
CA GLU A 474 -14.21 1.69 17.35
C GLU A 474 -13.04 2.06 18.25
N ILE A 475 -12.47 3.27 18.11
CA ILE A 475 -11.45 3.79 19.03
C ILE A 475 -12.04 3.88 20.44
N GLU A 476 -13.19 4.53 20.58
CA GLU A 476 -13.87 4.70 21.87
C GLU A 476 -14.25 3.36 22.50
N SER A 477 -14.81 2.45 21.70
CA SER A 477 -15.19 1.10 22.14
C SER A 477 -13.99 0.32 22.67
N LEU A 478 -12.85 0.39 21.97
CA LEU A 478 -11.61 -0.27 22.38
C LEU A 478 -11.02 0.36 23.65
N GLN A 479 -11.03 1.69 23.76
CA GLN A 479 -10.57 2.39 24.97
C GLN A 479 -11.41 2.03 26.20
N LYS A 480 -12.74 2.01 26.05
CA LYS A 480 -13.66 1.60 27.12
C LYS A 480 -13.38 0.15 27.55
N ARG A 481 -13.25 -0.75 26.59
CA ARG A 481 -12.96 -2.17 26.87
C ARG A 481 -11.64 -2.36 27.61
N LEU A 482 -10.62 -1.55 27.29
CA LEU A 482 -9.33 -1.55 28.01
C LEU A 482 -9.44 -1.08 29.45
N GLN A 483 -10.29 -0.08 29.73
CA GLN A 483 -10.54 0.39 31.10
C GLN A 483 -11.23 -0.72 31.93
N GLU A 484 -12.23 -1.38 31.36
CA GLU A 484 -12.94 -2.49 32.00
C GLU A 484 -12.01 -3.69 32.28
N SER A 485 -11.08 -3.99 31.37
CA SER A 485 -10.13 -5.09 31.54
C SER A 485 -9.12 -4.86 32.68
N ASN A 486 -8.72 -3.61 32.94
CA ASN A 486 -7.76 -3.29 34.00
C ASN A 486 -8.38 -3.39 35.40
N ASN A 487 -9.69 -3.14 35.52
CA ASN A 487 -10.39 -3.24 36.80
C ASN A 487 -10.64 -4.69 37.23
N ASN A 488 -10.50 -5.64 36.31
CA ASN A 488 -10.89 -7.03 36.52
C ASN A 488 -9.71 -7.98 36.76
N GLU A 489 -8.46 -7.50 36.94
CA GLU A 489 -7.21 -8.27 37.20
C GLU A 489 -7.37 -9.81 37.10
N PHE A 490 -7.73 -10.28 35.91
CA PHE A 490 -7.72 -11.70 35.61
C PHE A 490 -6.29 -11.99 35.23
N VAL A 491 -5.61 -12.74 36.09
CA VAL A 491 -4.35 -13.41 35.79
C VAL A 491 -4.60 -14.34 34.60
N ILE A 492 -4.39 -13.84 33.38
CA ILE A 492 -4.42 -14.66 32.18
C ILE A 492 -3.05 -15.34 32.11
N ASP A 493 -3.00 -16.58 32.58
CA ASP A 493 -1.86 -17.48 32.43
C ASP A 493 -1.76 -17.88 30.95
N PHE A 494 -0.88 -17.23 30.19
CA PHE A 494 -0.57 -17.60 28.82
C PHE A 494 0.38 -18.81 28.86
N LYS A 495 -0.20 -20.02 28.87
CA LYS A 495 0.53 -21.26 28.58
C LYS A 495 0.70 -21.49 27.09
#